data_AF-A0AAJ1WZL5-F1
#
_entry.id   AF-A0AAJ1WZL5-F1
#
_cell.length_a   1.000
_cell.length_b   1.000
_cell.length_c   1.000
_cell.angle_alpha   90.00
_cell.angle_beta   90.00
_cell.angle_gamma   90.00
#
_symmetry.space_group_name_H-M   'P 1'
#
loop_
_entity.id
_entity.type
_entity.pdbx_description
1 polymer ?
#
loop_
_entity_poly.entity_id
_entity_poly.type
_entity_poly.pdbx_seq_one_letter_code
_entity_poly.pdbx_strand_id
1 'polypeptide(L)' 'MATIAILIGTQAGARLLAATSEREAALSAEAFLQRLPVRALPAPLWVQCADPGVTGRLTGYLSELQAERVRERDARV' A
#
# COMPACT_ATOMS: atom_id res chain seq x y z
N MET A 1 9.17 10.44 15.83
CA MET A 1 8.26 11.26 15.00
C MET A 1 7.99 10.49 13.72
N ALA A 2 6.75 10.47 13.23
CA ALA A 2 6.43 9.85 11.94
C ALA A 2 7.00 10.68 10.79
N THR A 3 7.68 10.02 9.86
CA THR A 3 8.42 10.62 8.72
C THR A 3 7.89 10.15 7.37
N ILE A 4 7.01 9.14 7.39
CA ILE A 4 6.37 8.55 6.23
C ILE A 4 4.88 8.47 6.49
N ALA A 5 4.09 8.95 5.54
CA ALA A 5 2.65 8.80 5.53
C ALA A 5 2.21 8.08 4.25
N ILE A 6 1.33 7.08 4.38
CA ILE A 6 0.75 6.35 3.26
C ILE A 6 -0.76 6.48 3.34
N LEU A 7 -1.37 7.02 2.30
CA LEU A 7 -2.82 7.07 2.13
C LEU A 7 -3.25 5.96 1.16
N ILE A 8 -4.22 5.14 1.58
CA ILE A 8 -4.78 4.06 0.76
C ILE A 8 -6.28 4.32 0.61
N GLY A 9 -6.73 4.51 -0.63
CA GLY A 9 -8.14 4.66 -0.97
C GLY A 9 -8.87 3.33 -0.93
N THR A 10 -10.05 3.30 -0.34
CA THR A 10 -10.95 2.13 -0.31
C THR A 10 -12.38 2.57 -0.62
N GLN A 11 -13.25 1.60 -0.90
CA GLN A 11 -14.69 1.86 -1.10
C GLN A 11 -15.36 2.47 0.15
N ALA A 12 -14.79 2.24 1.34
CA ALA A 12 -15.28 2.79 2.60
C ALA A 12 -14.67 4.15 2.97
N GLY A 13 -13.88 4.75 2.07
CA GLY A 13 -13.10 5.97 2.32
C GLY A 13 -11.59 5.71 2.29
N ALA A 14 -10.79 6.62 2.83
CA ALA A 14 -9.34 6.50 2.81
C ALA A 14 -8.78 6.05 4.17
N ARG A 15 -7.72 5.24 4.14
CA ARG A 15 -6.93 4.87 5.32
C ARG A 15 -5.60 5.59 5.28
N LEU A 16 -5.30 6.37 6.33
CA LEU A 16 -3.99 6.98 6.54
C LEU A 16 -3.16 6.09 7.48
N LEU A 17 -1.94 5.76 7.05
CA LEU A 17 -0.93 5.05 7.83
C LEU A 17 0.25 5.97 8.03
N ALA A 18 0.77 6.06 9.25
CA ALA A 18 1.93 6.85 9.58
C ALA A 18 3.01 5.94 10.18
N ALA A 19 4.25 6.10 9.72
CA ALA A 19 5.36 5.28 10.13
C ALA A 19 6.63 6.12 10.32
N THR A 20 7.54 5.59 11.12
CA THR A 20 8.84 6.20 11.43
C THR A 20 9.99 5.64 10.59
N SER A 21 9.77 4.49 9.96
CA SER A 21 10.73 3.80 9.10
C SER A 21 10.07 3.22 7.85
N GLU A 22 10.86 3.05 6.78
CA GLU A 22 10.40 2.44 5.53
C GLU A 22 9.84 1.03 5.75
N ARG A 23 10.51 0.22 6.58
CA ARG A 23 10.08 -1.15 6.90
C ARG A 23 8.73 -1.18 7.61
N GLU A 24 8.54 -0.31 8.59
CA GLU A 24 7.27 -0.19 9.32
C GLU A 24 6.13 0.26 8.38
N ALA A 25 6.43 1.21 7.49
CA ALA A 25 5.48 1.70 6.49
C ALA A 25 5.04 0.57 5.53
N ALA A 26 6.01 -0.19 5.00
CA ALA A 26 5.77 -1.32 4.12
C ALA A 26 4.91 -2.39 4.79
N LEU A 27 5.31 -2.86 5.98
CA LEU A 27 4.58 -3.90 6.71
C LEU A 27 3.16 -3.48 7.08
N SER A 28 2.98 -2.23 7.50
CA SER A 28 1.66 -1.71 7.87
C SER A 28 0.73 -1.59 6.66
N ALA A 29 1.26 -1.10 5.53
CA ALA A 29 0.50 -0.99 4.29
C ALA A 29 0.19 -2.36 3.69
N GLU A 30 1.15 -3.27 3.68
CA GLU A 30 0.96 -4.66 3.25
C GLU A 30 -0.12 -5.36 4.09
N ALA A 31 -0.01 -5.32 5.41
CA ALA A 31 -1.00 -5.93 6.30
C ALA A 31 -2.41 -5.35 6.07
N PHE A 32 -2.52 -4.07 5.72
CA PHE A 32 -3.80 -3.45 5.36
C PHE A 32 -4.31 -3.96 4.01
N LEU A 33 -3.49 -3.92 2.96
CA LEU A 33 -3.84 -4.39 1.63
C LEU A 33 -4.19 -5.89 1.61
N GLN A 34 -3.54 -6.69 2.45
CA GLN A 34 -3.83 -8.11 2.62
C GLN A 34 -5.25 -8.36 3.14
N ARG A 35 -5.76 -7.47 4.00
CA ARG A 35 -7.11 -7.54 4.58
C ARG A 35 -8.20 -7.00 3.67
N LEU A 36 -7.85 -6.26 2.61
CA LEU A 36 -8.84 -5.77 1.66
C LEU A 36 -9.43 -6.93 0.84
N PRO A 37 -10.73 -6.88 0.50
CA PRO A 37 -11.31 -7.80 -0.46
C PRO A 37 -10.55 -7.69 -1.79
N VAL A 38 -10.21 -8.82 -2.42
CA VAL A 38 -9.40 -8.81 -3.64
C VAL A 38 -10.09 -8.09 -4.82
N ARG A 39 -11.42 -7.99 -4.79
CA ARG A 39 -12.22 -7.16 -5.73
C ARG A 39 -12.03 -5.65 -5.55
N ALA A 40 -11.51 -5.21 -4.42
CA ALA A 40 -11.20 -3.81 -4.14
C ALA A 40 -9.76 -3.44 -4.54
N LEU A 41 -9.00 -4.40 -5.07
CA LEU A 41 -7.67 -4.17 -5.62
C LEU A 41 -7.72 -4.00 -7.15
N PRO A 42 -6.90 -3.11 -7.74
CA PRO A 42 -5.94 -2.23 -7.05
C PRO A 42 -6.62 -1.05 -6.34
N ALA A 43 -6.19 -0.79 -5.12
CA ALA A 43 -6.54 0.36 -4.31
C ALA A 43 -5.63 1.54 -4.67
N PRO A 44 -6.18 2.77 -4.85
CA PRO A 44 -5.37 3.98 -5.02
C PRO A 44 -4.44 4.17 -3.83
N LEU A 45 -3.17 4.50 -4.09
CA LEU A 45 -2.17 4.71 -3.05
C LEU A 45 -1.40 6.00 -3.25
N TRP A 46 -1.07 6.67 -2.16
CA TRP A 46 -0.22 7.85 -2.14
C TRP A 46 0.78 7.76 -1.00
N VAL A 47 2.06 7.95 -1.29
CA VAL A 47 3.13 7.94 -0.29
C VAL A 47 3.69 9.34 -0.17
N GLN A 48 3.76 9.85 1.06
CA GLN A 48 4.37 11.13 1.39
C GLN A 48 5.56 10.88 2.34
N CYS A 49 6.76 11.21 1.86
CA CYS A 49 7.99 11.20 2.62
C CYS A 49 8.89 12.33 2.11
N ALA A 50 9.77 12.86 2.97
CA ALA A 50 10.76 13.85 2.55
C ALA A 50 11.82 13.26 1.60
N ASP A 51 12.07 11.95 1.69
CA ASP A 51 12.98 11.22 0.80
C ASP A 51 12.20 10.68 -0.43
N PRO A 52 12.47 11.19 -1.65
CA PRO A 52 11.82 10.71 -2.86
C PRO A 52 12.23 9.28 -3.22
N GLY A 53 13.41 8.81 -2.81
CA GLY A 53 13.86 7.44 -3.00
C GLY A 53 13.02 6.45 -2.18
N VAL A 54 12.73 6.79 -0.92
CA VAL A 54 11.80 6.00 -0.07
C VAL A 54 10.41 6.00 -0.68
N THR A 55 9.94 7.14 -1.16
CA THR A 55 8.63 7.27 -1.83
C THR A 55 8.53 6.35 -3.03
N GLY A 56 9.55 6.34 -3.90
CA GLY A 56 9.59 5.48 -5.09
C GLY A 56 9.62 3.99 -4.74
N ARG A 57 10.47 3.59 -3.77
CA ARG A 57 10.56 2.19 -3.32
C ARG A 57 9.25 1.67 -2.75
N LEU A 58 8.63 2.42 -1.82
CA LEU A 58 7.35 2.03 -1.23
C LEU A 58 6.23 2.00 -2.26
N THR A 59 6.16 2.98 -3.16
CA THR A 59 5.15 3.03 -4.21
C THR A 59 5.28 1.84 -5.16
N GLY A 60 6.50 1.53 -5.61
CA GLY A 60 6.77 0.38 -6.47
C GLY A 60 6.41 -0.93 -5.79
N TYR A 61 6.96 -1.17 -4.60
CA TYR A 61 6.70 -2.38 -3.81
C TYR A 61 5.20 -2.63 -3.57
N LEU A 62 4.46 -1.62 -3.12
CA LEU A 62 3.02 -1.76 -2.84
C LEU A 62 2.18 -1.89 -4.12
N SER A 63 2.64 -1.35 -5.25
CA SER A 63 1.96 -1.54 -6.54
C SER A 63 2.17 -2.97 -7.06
N GLU A 64 3.38 -3.50 -6.97
CA GLU A 64 3.72 -4.87 -7.35
C GLU A 64 2.95 -5.89 -6.50
N LEU A 65 2.91 -5.69 -5.18
CA LEU A 65 2.13 -6.53 -4.26
C LEU A 65 0.65 -6.59 -4.67
N GLN A 66 0.05 -5.45 -5.02
CA GLN A 66 -1.35 -5.44 -5.45
C GLN A 66 -1.55 -6.12 -6.79
N ALA A 67 -0.62 -5.93 -7.74
CA ALA A 67 -0.65 -6.59 -9.03
C ALA A 67 -0.56 -8.11 -8.89
N GLU A 68 0.30 -8.61 -7.99
CA GLU A 68 0.40 -10.04 -7.66
C GLU A 68 -0.93 -10.58 -7.16
N ARG A 69 -1.56 -9.93 -6.17
CA ARG A 69 -2.85 -10.38 -5.63
C ARG A 69 -3.98 -10.35 -6.67
N VAL A 70 -3.97 -9.37 -7.57
CA VAL A 70 -4.92 -9.29 -8.68
C VAL A 70 -4.72 -10.48 -9.64
N ARG A 71 -3.47 -10.82 -9.98
CA ARG A 71 -3.18 -11.99 -10.81
C ARG A 71 -3.58 -13.30 -10.14
N GLU A 72 -3.31 -13.45 -8.84
CA GLU A 72 -3.71 -14.64 -8.07
C GLU A 72 -5.24 -14.83 -8.04
N ARG A 73 -6.01 -13.74 -7.99
CA ARG A 73 -7.47 -13.78 -8.12
C ARG A 73 -7.86 -14.29 -9.50
N ASP A 74 -7.30 -13.69 -10.54
CA ASP A 74 -7.66 -13.99 -11.93
C ASP A 74 -7.29 -15.43 -12.32
N ALA A 75 -6.24 -15.99 -11.73
CA ALA A 75 -5.84 -17.39 -11.94
C ALA A 75 -6.76 -18.41 -11.24
N ARG A 76 -7.62 -17.99 -10.31
CA ARG A 76 -8.53 -18.85 -9.54
C ARG A 76 -9.97 -18.83 -10.04
N VAL A 77 -10.28 -17.98 -11.01
CA VAL A 77 -11.60 -17.83 -11.66
C VAL A 77 -11.60 -18.60 -12.97
#